data_AF-A0A371ICS9-F1
#
_entry.id   AF-A0A371ICS9-F1
#
_cell.length_a   1.000
_cell.length_b   1.000
_cell.length_c   1.000
_cell.angle_alpha   90.00
_cell.angle_beta   90.00
_cell.angle_gamma   90.00
#
_symmetry.space_group_name_H-M   'P 1'
#
loop_
_entity.id
_entity.type
_entity.pdbx_description
1 polymer ?
#
loop_
_entity_poly.entity_id
_entity_poly.type
_entity_poly.pdbx_seq_one_letter_code
_entity_poly.pdbx_strand_id
1 'polypeptide(L)'
;MGKQKQQVISRFFAPEPKSPPSTTTRPNPPSPKIAATVTFSPSKRRLTSNITPPRKLPKLLEPSPPSRHQRFLQKLLEPSSPQQPSSSSKPPNYTPLEQQVLDLKAKYPDVLLMVEVGYKYRFFGQDAEHAARVLGIYAHMDHNFLTASVPTFRLNVHVRRLVSAGYKVGVVKQTETAAIKAHGSNRVGPFDRGLSALYTKATLEAAPDLGGGEDGCGGESNYLLCVVDKSVLGEKGISGFDVRVGVVAVEISTGDVVYGEFSDNFLRSALEALVLSFSPAELLLGDPLSKQTVKLLLDFAGPASNVRVERVSRDCFTDGGALAEVMTLYENMCVNSPSDSMQNNDMTENRSQQLVIKEVMNMSDLAVQALALTIRHLKEFGFERILCSGASLRPFSSNTEITLSANTLQQLE
;
A
#
# COMPACT_ATOMS: atom_id res chain seq x y z
N MET A 1 -38.43 -62.34 -26.36
CA MET A 1 -37.28 -61.82 -25.58
C MET A 1 -37.52 -60.32 -25.38
N GLY A 2 -37.73 -59.84 -24.14
CA GLY A 2 -36.73 -59.03 -23.42
C GLY A 2 -36.71 -57.57 -23.93
N LYS A 3 -37.49 -56.64 -23.36
CA LYS A 3 -37.11 -55.69 -22.27
C LYS A 3 -35.87 -54.83 -22.61
N GLN A 4 -35.82 -53.50 -22.41
CA GLN A 4 -36.78 -52.53 -21.84
C GLN A 4 -36.40 -51.09 -22.26
N LYS A 5 -37.36 -50.13 -22.28
CA LYS A 5 -37.08 -48.68 -22.31
C LYS A 5 -36.94 -48.13 -20.89
N GLN A 6 -36.09 -47.12 -20.69
CA GLN A 6 -36.01 -46.26 -19.49
C GLN A 6 -35.29 -44.95 -19.91
N GLN A 7 -35.88 -43.75 -19.96
CA GLN A 7 -36.55 -42.92 -18.94
C GLN A 7 -35.66 -42.46 -17.76
N VAL A 8 -34.79 -41.48 -18.04
CA VAL A 8 -34.95 -40.04 -17.67
C VAL A 8 -35.29 -39.67 -16.20
N ILE A 9 -34.48 -38.73 -15.65
CA ILE A 9 -34.73 -37.75 -14.57
C ILE A 9 -34.44 -38.07 -13.07
N SER A 10 -33.78 -37.06 -12.46
CA SER A 10 -33.58 -36.64 -11.06
C SER A 10 -33.35 -37.63 -9.89
N ARG A 11 -32.28 -37.36 -9.14
CA ARG A 11 -32.11 -37.73 -7.72
C ARG A 11 -31.63 -36.56 -6.82
N PHE A 12 -31.93 -35.32 -7.23
CA PHE A 12 -31.54 -34.10 -6.49
C PHE A 12 -32.57 -33.63 -5.44
N PHE A 13 -33.66 -34.38 -5.22
CA PHE A 13 -34.68 -34.04 -4.21
C PHE A 13 -35.09 -35.28 -3.41
N ALA A 14 -34.54 -35.41 -2.21
CA ALA A 14 -35.09 -36.19 -1.10
C ALA A 14 -34.62 -35.52 0.23
N PRO A 15 -35.51 -35.26 1.21
CA PRO A 15 -35.16 -34.51 2.41
C PRO A 15 -34.56 -35.38 3.52
N GLU A 16 -33.77 -34.77 4.41
CA GLU A 16 -33.16 -35.44 5.57
C GLU A 16 -34.20 -35.85 6.64
N PRO A 17 -34.10 -37.06 7.22
CA PRO A 17 -34.78 -37.42 8.46
C PRO A 17 -33.92 -37.08 9.69
N LYS A 18 -34.47 -36.30 10.62
CA LYS A 18 -33.90 -36.08 11.97
C LYS A 18 -33.98 -37.36 12.81
N SER A 19 -32.99 -37.61 13.67
CA SER A 19 -33.10 -38.55 14.80
C SER A 19 -32.35 -38.03 16.05
N PRO A 20 -32.74 -38.44 17.29
CA PRO A 20 -32.40 -37.72 18.52
C PRO A 20 -31.41 -38.56 19.41
N PRO A 21 -31.29 -38.42 20.75
CA PRO A 21 -29.99 -38.08 21.33
C PRO A 21 -29.37 -39.13 22.27
N SER A 22 -28.14 -38.82 22.71
CA SER A 22 -27.44 -39.30 23.93
C SER A 22 -26.81 -40.72 23.92
N THR A 23 -25.48 -40.77 24.11
CA THR A 23 -24.77 -41.21 25.35
C THR A 23 -23.31 -41.60 25.09
N THR A 24 -22.46 -41.35 26.10
CA THR A 24 -21.13 -41.94 26.41
C THR A 24 -20.62 -43.10 25.54
N THR A 25 -19.34 -43.19 25.10
CA THR A 25 -18.10 -43.07 25.88
C THR A 25 -16.87 -42.99 24.94
N ARG A 26 -15.74 -42.38 25.35
CA ARG A 26 -14.46 -42.42 24.59
C ARG A 26 -13.42 -43.34 25.26
N PRO A 27 -12.67 -44.15 24.50
CA PRO A 27 -11.36 -44.66 24.90
C PRO A 27 -10.20 -43.87 24.22
N ASN A 28 -9.16 -43.54 24.99
CA ASN A 28 -7.94 -42.88 24.50
C ASN A 28 -6.91 -43.91 23.95
N PRO A 29 -6.11 -43.57 22.92
CA PRO A 29 -4.84 -44.24 22.63
C PRO A 29 -3.67 -43.64 23.46
N PRO A 30 -2.59 -44.40 23.70
CA PRO A 30 -1.57 -44.04 24.69
C PRO A 30 -0.42 -43.16 24.16
N SER A 31 0.24 -42.45 25.08
CA SER A 31 1.48 -41.69 24.83
C SER A 31 2.75 -42.49 25.16
N PRO A 32 3.85 -42.33 24.40
CA PRO A 32 5.13 -42.96 24.72
C PRO A 32 5.90 -42.17 25.79
N LYS A 33 6.46 -42.90 26.77
CA LYS A 33 7.37 -42.34 27.79
C LYS A 33 8.82 -42.47 27.31
N ILE A 34 9.59 -41.38 27.36
CA ILE A 34 11.05 -41.44 27.36
C ILE A 34 11.54 -40.53 28.50
N ALA A 35 12.16 -41.13 29.51
CA ALA A 35 12.83 -40.42 30.59
C ALA A 35 14.35 -40.57 30.40
N ALA A 36 15.07 -39.45 30.35
CA ALA A 36 16.52 -39.42 30.30
C ALA A 36 17.05 -38.44 31.36
N THR A 37 17.29 -38.96 32.56
CA THR A 37 17.92 -38.21 33.66
C THR A 37 19.42 -38.12 33.39
N VAL A 38 19.94 -36.89 33.22
CA VAL A 38 21.39 -36.64 33.11
C VAL A 38 21.89 -36.02 34.40
N THR A 39 22.62 -36.80 35.19
CA THR A 39 23.18 -36.38 36.48
C THR A 39 24.59 -35.81 36.27
N PHE A 40 24.81 -34.53 36.61
CA PHE A 40 26.15 -33.94 36.62
C PHE A 40 26.91 -34.32 37.89
N SER A 41 28.23 -34.50 37.78
CA SER A 41 29.14 -34.70 38.92
C SER A 41 30.53 -34.10 38.60
N PRO A 42 31.00 -33.09 39.35
CA PRO A 42 32.30 -32.46 39.10
C PRO A 42 33.38 -32.92 40.11
N SER A 43 34.57 -33.31 39.65
CA SER A 43 35.77 -33.37 40.51
C SER A 43 37.13 -33.45 39.77
N LYS A 44 37.87 -32.33 39.83
CA LYS A 44 39.29 -32.15 40.26
C LYS A 44 40.44 -33.07 39.75
N ARG A 45 41.62 -32.42 39.72
CA ARG A 45 43.03 -32.91 39.77
C ARG A 45 43.65 -33.44 38.44
N ARG A 46 44.95 -33.22 38.16
CA ARG A 46 45.99 -32.35 38.78
C ARG A 46 47.16 -32.11 37.80
N LEU A 47 47.98 -31.09 38.06
CA LEU A 47 49.29 -30.85 37.44
C LEU A 47 50.32 -31.98 37.70
N THR A 48 51.22 -32.20 36.74
CA THR A 48 52.60 -32.67 36.96
C THR A 48 53.59 -31.94 36.03
N SER A 49 54.56 -31.26 36.63
CA SER A 49 55.70 -30.59 35.98
C SER A 49 56.94 -31.50 35.92
N ASN A 50 57.85 -31.29 34.96
CA ASN A 50 59.24 -31.78 35.02
C ASN A 50 60.23 -30.84 34.29
N ILE A 51 61.53 -30.99 34.59
CA ILE A 51 62.64 -30.01 34.46
C ILE A 51 63.82 -30.72 33.73
N THR A 52 64.70 -30.16 32.88
CA THR A 52 65.63 -28.99 32.95
C THR A 52 66.13 -28.61 31.52
N PRO A 53 66.81 -27.47 31.25
CA PRO A 53 67.23 -27.03 29.89
C PRO A 53 68.68 -27.45 29.54
N PRO A 54 69.24 -27.22 28.32
CA PRO A 54 69.85 -25.90 28.01
C PRO A 54 69.90 -25.41 26.52
N ARG A 55 69.77 -24.08 26.35
CA ARG A 55 70.57 -23.17 25.47
C ARG A 55 70.85 -23.53 23.99
N LYS A 56 70.19 -22.82 23.05
CA LYS A 56 70.77 -22.13 21.86
C LYS A 56 69.69 -21.44 20.96
N LEU A 57 69.83 -20.13 20.70
CA LEU A 57 69.41 -19.50 19.42
C LEU A 57 70.53 -19.75 18.38
N PRO A 58 70.34 -19.62 17.04
CA PRO A 58 69.37 -18.73 16.35
C PRO A 58 68.72 -19.24 15.03
N LYS A 59 67.69 -18.52 14.55
CA LYS A 59 67.47 -17.99 13.16
C LYS A 59 65.98 -17.83 12.85
N LEU A 60 65.64 -16.76 12.11
CA LEU A 60 64.31 -16.59 11.52
C LEU A 60 64.00 -17.74 10.55
N LEU A 61 62.78 -18.24 10.63
CA LEU A 61 62.14 -19.05 9.60
C LEU A 61 60.80 -18.40 9.25
N GLU A 62 60.46 -18.44 7.96
CA GLU A 62 59.29 -17.80 7.38
C GLU A 62 57.98 -18.40 7.92
N PRO A 63 56.87 -17.62 7.99
CA PRO A 63 55.62 -18.12 8.53
C PRO A 63 55.03 -19.22 7.64
N SER A 64 54.91 -20.41 8.20
CA SER A 64 54.19 -21.52 7.57
C SER A 64 52.71 -21.14 7.32
N PRO A 65 52.08 -21.67 6.25
CA PRO A 65 50.70 -21.30 5.92
C PRO A 65 49.75 -21.70 7.07
N PRO A 66 48.78 -20.83 7.44
CA PRO A 66 47.93 -21.04 8.61
C PRO A 66 47.13 -22.34 8.47
N SER A 67 47.06 -23.08 9.57
CA SER A 67 46.34 -24.36 9.61
C SER A 67 44.88 -24.20 9.21
N ARG A 68 44.26 -25.28 8.71
CA ARG A 68 42.85 -25.29 8.30
C ARG A 68 41.90 -24.81 9.41
N HIS A 69 42.23 -25.08 10.67
CA HIS A 69 41.51 -24.61 11.85
C HIS A 69 41.66 -23.09 12.05
N GLN A 70 42.88 -22.55 11.89
CA GLN A 70 43.17 -21.13 12.03
C GLN A 70 42.48 -20.29 10.95
N ARG A 71 42.46 -20.77 9.69
CA ARG A 71 41.64 -20.17 8.61
C ARG A 71 40.14 -20.21 8.91
N PHE A 72 39.66 -21.27 9.54
CA PHE A 72 38.24 -21.41 9.91
C PHE A 72 37.83 -20.43 11.03
N LEU A 73 38.68 -20.26 12.06
CA LEU A 73 38.46 -19.26 13.10
C LEU A 73 38.50 -17.84 12.55
N GLN A 74 39.43 -17.53 11.64
CA GLN A 74 39.53 -16.22 11.01
C GLN A 74 38.25 -15.87 10.24
N LYS A 75 37.69 -16.84 9.48
CA LYS A 75 36.41 -16.70 8.77
C LYS A 75 35.17 -16.59 9.67
N LEU A 76 35.29 -16.92 10.96
CA LEU A 76 34.23 -16.78 11.97
C LEU A 76 34.34 -15.49 12.81
N LEU A 77 35.52 -14.86 12.82
CA LEU A 77 35.84 -13.69 13.64
C LEU A 77 35.96 -12.39 12.82
N GLU A 78 35.97 -12.48 11.49
CA GLU A 78 35.84 -11.32 10.61
C GLU A 78 34.38 -10.82 10.58
N PRO A 79 34.11 -9.55 10.94
CA PRO A 79 32.79 -8.97 10.77
C PRO A 79 32.48 -8.84 9.28
N SER A 80 31.27 -9.25 8.87
CA SER A 80 30.82 -9.23 7.47
C SER A 80 30.82 -7.82 6.88
N SER A 81 31.93 -7.43 6.25
CA SER A 81 31.93 -6.26 5.37
C SER A 81 31.00 -6.54 4.19
N PRO A 82 30.08 -5.61 3.83
CA PRO A 82 29.20 -5.82 2.70
C PRO A 82 30.06 -5.97 1.44
N GLN A 83 29.97 -7.13 0.80
CA GLN A 83 30.67 -7.40 -0.44
C GLN A 83 30.16 -6.41 -1.50
N GLN A 84 30.99 -5.44 -1.87
CA GLN A 84 30.80 -4.73 -3.13
C GLN A 84 30.87 -5.79 -4.25
N PRO A 85 29.90 -5.82 -5.19
CA PRO A 85 29.90 -6.82 -6.24
C PRO A 85 31.14 -6.64 -7.12
N SER A 86 31.99 -7.66 -7.15
CA SER A 86 33.14 -7.73 -8.06
C SER A 86 32.65 -7.56 -9.50
N SER A 87 33.12 -6.52 -10.18
CA SER A 87 32.64 -6.07 -11.50
C SER A 87 33.09 -7.00 -12.64
N SER A 88 32.60 -8.23 -12.64
CA SER A 88 32.85 -9.25 -13.65
C SER A 88 31.58 -10.04 -13.97
N SER A 89 30.50 -9.34 -14.30
CA SER A 89 29.29 -9.91 -14.88
C SER A 89 29.02 -9.25 -16.24
N LYS A 90 28.82 -10.10 -17.25
CA LYS A 90 28.03 -9.69 -18.43
C LYS A 90 26.65 -9.24 -17.91
N PRO A 91 25.98 -8.26 -18.55
CA PRO A 91 24.62 -7.90 -18.13
C PRO A 91 23.77 -9.18 -18.07
N PRO A 92 23.00 -9.41 -17.00
CA PRO A 92 22.14 -10.59 -16.92
C PRO A 92 21.21 -10.60 -18.13
N ASN A 93 21.18 -11.73 -18.84
CA ASN A 93 20.31 -11.92 -19.99
C ASN A 93 18.88 -12.05 -19.47
N TYR A 94 18.16 -10.94 -19.41
CA TYR A 94 16.75 -10.93 -19.03
C TYR A 94 15.89 -11.59 -20.12
N THR A 95 14.89 -12.34 -19.69
CA THR A 95 13.82 -12.79 -20.57
C THR A 95 12.97 -11.59 -21.02
N PRO A 96 12.24 -11.68 -22.17
CA PRO A 96 11.38 -10.58 -22.62
C PRO A 96 10.29 -10.18 -21.60
N LEU A 97 9.86 -11.11 -20.73
CA LEU A 97 8.94 -10.82 -19.63
C LEU A 97 9.64 -10.06 -18.50
N GLU A 98 10.84 -10.48 -18.09
CA GLU A 98 11.63 -9.79 -17.08
C GLU A 98 11.97 -8.35 -17.50
N GLN A 99 12.27 -8.12 -18.78
CA GLN A 99 12.50 -6.77 -19.31
C GLN A 99 11.24 -5.90 -19.17
N GLN A 100 10.06 -6.38 -19.61
CA GLN A 100 8.80 -5.65 -19.40
C GLN A 100 8.52 -5.34 -17.92
N VAL A 101 8.84 -6.27 -17.00
CA VAL A 101 8.67 -6.06 -15.56
C VAL A 101 9.61 -4.99 -15.03
N LEU A 102 10.88 -4.97 -15.48
CA LEU A 102 11.84 -3.91 -15.15
C LEU A 102 11.38 -2.55 -15.67
N ASP A 103 10.90 -2.48 -16.92
CA ASP A 103 10.41 -1.24 -17.53
C ASP A 103 9.14 -0.71 -16.81
N LEU A 104 8.28 -1.60 -16.29
CA LEU A 104 7.13 -1.24 -15.46
C LEU A 104 7.55 -0.79 -14.05
N LYS A 105 8.50 -1.49 -13.41
CA LYS A 105 8.99 -1.12 -12.08
C LYS A 105 9.79 0.19 -12.10
N ALA A 106 10.46 0.51 -13.21
CA ALA A 106 11.12 1.80 -13.41
C ALA A 106 10.13 2.98 -13.52
N LYS A 107 8.91 2.74 -14.03
CA LYS A 107 7.81 3.73 -14.04
C LYS A 107 7.11 3.86 -12.69
N TYR A 108 7.05 2.76 -11.93
CA TYR A 108 6.31 2.68 -10.66
C TYR A 108 7.17 2.06 -9.55
N PRO A 109 8.23 2.75 -9.08
CA PRO A 109 9.18 2.19 -8.12
C PRO A 109 8.55 1.87 -6.77
N ASP A 110 7.68 2.75 -6.27
CA ASP A 110 7.05 2.65 -4.94
C ASP A 110 5.78 1.77 -4.93
N VAL A 111 5.44 1.16 -6.07
CA VAL A 111 4.24 0.33 -6.25
C VAL A 111 4.63 -1.15 -6.24
N LEU A 112 3.91 -1.95 -5.46
CA LEU A 112 4.03 -3.41 -5.47
C LEU A 112 3.23 -3.97 -6.65
N LEU A 113 3.92 -4.53 -7.65
CA LEU A 113 3.31 -4.91 -8.93
C LEU A 113 2.83 -6.37 -8.95
N MET A 114 1.53 -6.54 -9.24
CA MET A 114 0.90 -7.83 -9.53
C MET A 114 0.80 -8.00 -11.04
N VAL A 115 1.68 -8.82 -11.62
CA VAL A 115 1.80 -8.96 -13.10
C VAL A 115 1.08 -10.20 -13.62
N GLU A 116 0.12 -10.01 -14.52
CA GLU A 116 -0.64 -11.10 -15.12
C GLU A 116 0.22 -11.95 -16.08
N VAL A 117 0.27 -13.26 -15.78
CA VAL A 117 0.99 -14.27 -16.57
C VAL A 117 0.10 -15.49 -16.73
N GLY A 118 -0.88 -15.39 -17.64
CA GLY A 118 -1.90 -16.41 -17.87
C GLY A 118 -2.88 -16.49 -16.70
N TYR A 119 -3.11 -17.69 -16.16
CA TYR A 119 -4.08 -17.92 -15.07
C TYR A 119 -3.62 -17.46 -13.67
N LYS A 120 -2.47 -16.77 -13.56
CA LYS A 120 -1.90 -16.34 -12.28
C LYS A 120 -1.23 -14.98 -12.37
N TYR A 121 -1.27 -14.25 -11.27
CA TYR A 121 -0.43 -13.07 -11.04
C TYR A 121 0.92 -13.52 -10.47
N ARG A 122 2.01 -12.95 -10.99
CA ARG A 122 3.38 -13.12 -10.49
C ARG A 122 3.88 -11.81 -9.89
N PHE A 123 4.63 -11.93 -8.80
CA PHE A 123 5.44 -10.88 -8.19
C PHE A 123 6.91 -11.14 -8.51
N PHE A 124 7.74 -10.11 -8.56
CA PHE A 124 9.17 -10.21 -8.93
C PHE A 124 10.08 -9.42 -7.98
N GLY A 125 11.24 -9.97 -7.65
CA GLY A 125 12.26 -9.30 -6.83
C GLY A 125 11.76 -8.97 -5.42
N GLN A 126 11.92 -7.71 -5.00
CA GLN A 126 11.49 -7.23 -3.68
C GLN A 126 9.97 -7.34 -3.49
N ASP A 127 9.18 -7.10 -4.54
CA ASP A 127 7.72 -7.24 -4.50
C ASP A 127 7.31 -8.68 -4.16
N ALA A 128 8.08 -9.68 -4.60
CA ALA A 128 7.86 -11.08 -4.24
C ALA A 128 8.22 -11.40 -2.78
N GLU A 129 9.22 -10.73 -2.20
CA GLU A 129 9.58 -10.87 -0.79
C GLU A 129 8.50 -10.25 0.12
N HIS A 130 8.03 -9.06 -0.23
CA HIS A 130 6.93 -8.39 0.46
C HIS A 130 5.63 -9.19 0.36
N ALA A 131 5.27 -9.66 -0.85
CA ALA A 131 4.10 -10.50 -1.05
C ALA A 131 4.21 -11.84 -0.27
N ALA A 132 5.38 -12.47 -0.22
CA ALA A 132 5.60 -13.68 0.57
C ALA A 132 5.37 -13.45 2.07
N ARG A 133 5.93 -12.35 2.61
CA ARG A 133 5.82 -11.96 4.02
C ARG A 133 4.36 -11.68 4.42
N VAL A 134 3.64 -10.89 3.62
CA VAL A 134 2.27 -10.46 3.95
C VAL A 134 1.23 -11.54 3.65
N LEU A 135 1.34 -12.24 2.52
CA LEU A 135 0.32 -13.21 2.08
C LEU A 135 0.57 -14.63 2.60
N GLY A 136 1.74 -14.90 3.20
CA GLY A 136 2.15 -16.23 3.65
C GLY A 136 2.39 -17.20 2.48
N ILE A 137 2.80 -16.69 1.31
CA ILE A 137 3.04 -17.48 0.10
C ILE A 137 4.53 -17.80 -0.07
N TYR A 138 4.83 -18.94 -0.68
CA TYR A 138 6.22 -19.34 -0.94
C TYR A 138 6.82 -18.54 -2.10
N ALA A 139 7.99 -17.94 -1.86
CA ALA A 139 8.79 -17.29 -2.89
C ALA A 139 10.07 -18.09 -3.16
N HIS A 140 10.44 -18.22 -4.43
CA HIS A 140 11.62 -18.96 -4.89
C HIS A 140 12.35 -18.19 -5.98
N MET A 141 13.64 -18.47 -6.18
CA MET A 141 14.37 -17.95 -7.34
C MET A 141 13.84 -18.61 -8.60
N ASP A 142 13.38 -17.79 -9.55
CA ASP A 142 13.09 -18.20 -10.93
C ASP A 142 13.87 -17.27 -11.86
N HIS A 143 14.72 -17.85 -12.71
CA HIS A 143 15.73 -17.14 -13.51
C HIS A 143 16.53 -16.08 -12.71
N ASN A 144 16.29 -14.80 -12.96
CA ASN A 144 17.06 -13.69 -12.38
C ASN A 144 16.41 -13.09 -11.13
N PHE A 145 15.20 -13.49 -10.75
CA PHE A 145 14.40 -12.83 -9.70
C PHE A 145 13.78 -13.80 -8.69
N LEU A 146 13.62 -13.32 -7.46
CA LEU A 146 12.67 -13.93 -6.53
C LEU A 146 11.26 -13.81 -7.13
N THR A 147 10.53 -14.93 -7.20
CA THR A 147 9.13 -14.96 -7.66
C THR A 147 8.23 -15.56 -6.59
N ALA A 148 7.10 -14.89 -6.36
CA ALA A 148 5.91 -15.48 -5.76
C ALA A 148 4.73 -15.41 -6.75
N SER A 149 3.68 -16.22 -6.56
CA SER A 149 2.50 -16.17 -7.45
C SER A 149 1.19 -16.53 -6.76
N VAL A 150 0.10 -15.90 -7.19
CA VAL A 150 -1.28 -16.15 -6.73
C VAL A 150 -2.22 -16.35 -7.93
N PRO A 151 -3.27 -17.19 -7.83
CA PRO A 151 -4.19 -17.43 -8.94
C PRO A 151 -5.08 -16.20 -9.22
N THR A 152 -5.46 -15.98 -10.48
CA THR A 152 -6.24 -14.79 -10.90
C THR A 152 -7.56 -14.65 -10.16
N PHE A 153 -8.30 -15.74 -9.94
CA PHE A 153 -9.59 -15.72 -9.24
C PHE A 153 -9.52 -15.33 -7.75
N ARG A 154 -8.32 -15.26 -7.15
CA ARG A 154 -8.11 -14.77 -5.77
C ARG A 154 -7.47 -13.39 -5.71
N LEU A 155 -7.35 -12.68 -6.85
CA LEU A 155 -6.77 -11.34 -6.92
C LEU A 155 -7.29 -10.45 -5.79
N ASN A 156 -8.61 -10.32 -5.66
CA ASN A 156 -9.28 -9.40 -4.75
C ASN A 156 -8.87 -9.64 -3.28
N VAL A 157 -8.85 -10.92 -2.85
CA VAL A 157 -8.42 -11.32 -1.49
C VAL A 157 -6.95 -10.96 -1.22
N HIS A 158 -6.09 -11.10 -2.22
CA HIS A 158 -4.66 -10.79 -2.07
C HIS A 158 -4.37 -9.29 -2.16
N VAL A 159 -5.07 -8.54 -3.03
CA VAL A 159 -4.96 -7.07 -3.10
C VAL A 159 -5.41 -6.45 -1.77
N ARG A 160 -6.59 -6.80 -1.25
CA ARG A 160 -7.06 -6.27 0.04
C ARG A 160 -6.02 -6.49 1.15
N ARG A 161 -5.47 -7.71 1.29
CA ARG A 161 -4.44 -8.02 2.30
C ARG A 161 -3.15 -7.21 2.15
N LEU A 162 -2.69 -6.97 0.92
CA LEU A 162 -1.51 -6.14 0.66
C LEU A 162 -1.76 -4.66 0.98
N VAL A 163 -2.95 -4.15 0.61
CA VAL A 163 -3.37 -2.77 0.90
C VAL A 163 -3.58 -2.54 2.40
N SER A 164 -4.21 -3.47 3.11
CA SER A 164 -4.34 -3.43 4.58
C SER A 164 -2.98 -3.47 5.30
N ALA A 165 -1.93 -4.00 4.67
CA ALA A 165 -0.56 -3.95 5.16
C ALA A 165 0.21 -2.68 4.75
N GLY A 166 -0.48 -1.66 4.19
CA GLY A 166 0.06 -0.35 3.86
C GLY A 166 0.70 -0.20 2.46
N TYR A 167 0.73 -1.26 1.65
CA TYR A 167 1.34 -1.21 0.31
C TYR A 167 0.43 -0.54 -0.72
N LYS A 168 1.01 0.33 -1.57
CA LYS A 168 0.39 0.78 -2.84
C LYS A 168 0.52 -0.38 -3.85
N VAL A 169 -0.59 -0.95 -4.30
CA VAL A 169 -0.63 -2.19 -5.12
C VAL A 169 -1.07 -1.85 -6.54
N GLY A 170 -0.25 -2.23 -7.52
CA GLY A 170 -0.56 -2.03 -8.94
C GLY A 170 -0.91 -3.35 -9.62
N VAL A 171 -2.09 -3.45 -10.23
CA VAL A 171 -2.49 -4.63 -11.00
C VAL A 171 -2.19 -4.40 -12.47
N VAL A 172 -1.26 -5.18 -13.00
CA VAL A 172 -0.80 -5.13 -14.39
C VAL A 172 -1.47 -6.27 -15.16
N LYS A 173 -2.38 -5.94 -16.07
CA LYS A 173 -3.10 -6.90 -16.93
C LYS A 173 -2.48 -6.94 -18.33
N GLN A 174 -2.79 -8.00 -19.09
CA GLN A 174 -2.44 -8.08 -20.50
C GLN A 174 -3.35 -7.13 -21.32
N THR A 175 -2.75 -6.24 -22.12
CA THR A 175 -3.51 -5.27 -22.94
C THR A 175 -3.96 -5.87 -24.28
N GLU A 176 -3.28 -6.92 -24.75
CA GLU A 176 -3.61 -7.62 -25.98
C GLU A 176 -4.28 -8.97 -25.72
N THR A 177 -5.33 -9.29 -26.47
CA THR A 177 -5.88 -10.65 -26.51
C THR A 177 -5.09 -11.54 -27.48
N ALA A 178 -5.11 -12.86 -27.26
CA ALA A 178 -4.46 -13.82 -28.15
C ALA A 178 -4.92 -13.73 -29.62
N ALA A 179 -6.19 -13.37 -29.85
CA ALA A 179 -6.72 -13.14 -31.19
C ALA A 179 -6.14 -11.88 -31.84
N ILE A 180 -6.16 -10.73 -31.14
CA ILE A 180 -5.58 -9.47 -31.65
C ILE A 180 -4.10 -9.66 -31.96
N LYS A 181 -3.36 -10.28 -31.06
CA LYS A 181 -1.93 -10.55 -31.22
C LYS A 181 -1.60 -11.51 -32.36
N ALA A 182 -2.44 -12.49 -32.64
CA ALA A 182 -2.26 -13.40 -33.79
C ALA A 182 -2.28 -12.65 -35.14
N HIS A 183 -2.96 -11.49 -35.20
CA HIS A 183 -3.05 -10.61 -36.36
C HIS A 183 -2.19 -9.34 -36.26
N GLY A 184 -1.59 -9.07 -35.10
CA GLY A 184 -0.74 -7.90 -34.85
C GLY A 184 0.72 -8.08 -35.31
N SER A 185 1.45 -6.97 -35.34
CA SER A 185 2.89 -6.95 -35.66
C SER A 185 3.75 -7.68 -34.61
N ASN A 186 3.32 -7.70 -33.34
CA ASN A 186 4.00 -8.36 -32.23
C ASN A 186 3.69 -9.87 -32.10
N ARG A 187 3.41 -10.57 -33.21
CA ARG A 187 2.95 -11.98 -33.18
C ARG A 187 3.93 -12.96 -32.51
N VAL A 188 5.22 -12.63 -32.49
CA VAL A 188 6.31 -13.50 -32.00
C VAL A 188 6.81 -13.14 -30.59
N GLY A 189 6.55 -11.92 -30.11
CA GLY A 189 7.04 -11.43 -28.81
C GLY A 189 6.24 -11.93 -27.60
N PRO A 190 6.55 -11.44 -26.38
CA PRO A 190 5.66 -11.57 -25.22
C PRO A 190 4.34 -10.81 -25.44
N PHE A 191 3.30 -11.08 -24.65
CA PHE A 191 2.09 -10.23 -24.67
C PHE A 191 2.42 -8.88 -24.04
N ASP A 192 1.92 -7.79 -24.61
CA ASP A 192 2.07 -6.48 -24.00
C ASP A 192 1.18 -6.31 -22.76
N ARG A 193 1.66 -5.48 -21.84
CA ARG A 193 1.15 -5.36 -20.47
C ARG A 193 1.15 -3.90 -20.05
N GLY A 194 0.10 -3.51 -19.35
CA GLY A 194 -0.07 -2.16 -18.80
C GLY A 194 -0.60 -2.22 -17.38
N LEU A 195 -0.33 -1.19 -16.60
CA LEU A 195 -1.01 -0.98 -15.32
C LEU A 195 -2.50 -0.76 -15.63
N SER A 196 -3.36 -1.67 -15.14
CA SER A 196 -4.80 -1.61 -15.35
C SER A 196 -5.52 -0.88 -14.22
N ALA A 197 -4.97 -0.96 -13.00
CA ALA A 197 -5.52 -0.33 -11.81
C ALA A 197 -4.44 -0.18 -10.73
N LEU A 198 -4.61 0.82 -9.88
CA LEU A 198 -3.76 1.12 -8.73
C LEU A 198 -4.65 1.16 -7.49
N TYR A 199 -4.15 0.65 -6.35
CA TYR A 199 -4.91 0.52 -5.11
C TYR A 199 -4.08 0.94 -3.89
N THR A 200 -4.70 1.73 -3.02
CA THR A 200 -4.25 2.15 -1.68
C THR A 200 -5.43 2.06 -0.71
N LYS A 201 -5.21 2.31 0.58
CA LYS A 201 -6.25 2.11 1.61
C LYS A 201 -7.50 2.99 1.35
N ALA A 202 -7.31 4.26 0.96
CA ALA A 202 -8.41 5.17 0.66
C ALA A 202 -9.13 4.86 -0.68
N THR A 203 -8.44 4.26 -1.66
CA THR A 203 -8.98 3.99 -3.00
C THR A 203 -9.61 2.60 -3.18
N LEU A 204 -9.40 1.70 -2.21
CA LEU A 204 -9.76 0.27 -2.31
C LEU A 204 -11.27 0.02 -2.48
N GLU A 205 -12.12 0.69 -1.71
CA GLU A 205 -13.57 0.48 -1.72
C GLU A 205 -14.26 1.17 -2.91
N ALA A 206 -13.62 2.17 -3.52
CA ALA A 206 -14.12 2.84 -4.73
C ALA A 206 -13.87 2.04 -6.02
N ALA A 207 -13.08 0.97 -5.96
CA ALA A 207 -12.66 0.21 -7.13
C ALA A 207 -13.77 -0.76 -7.62
N PRO A 208 -14.28 -0.60 -8.87
CA PRO A 208 -15.37 -1.46 -9.37
C PRO A 208 -14.96 -2.93 -9.52
N ASP A 209 -13.70 -3.22 -9.84
CA ASP A 209 -13.15 -4.58 -9.95
C ASP A 209 -13.06 -5.31 -8.58
N LEU A 210 -13.07 -4.56 -7.47
CA LEU A 210 -12.82 -5.06 -6.11
C LEU A 210 -13.99 -4.84 -5.14
N GLY A 211 -15.02 -4.07 -5.52
CA GLY A 211 -16.21 -3.83 -4.72
C GLY A 211 -17.01 -5.11 -4.48
N GLY A 212 -17.31 -5.41 -3.22
CA GLY A 212 -18.01 -6.63 -2.82
C GLY A 212 -17.42 -7.25 -1.55
N GLY A 213 -17.97 -6.88 -0.40
CA GLY A 213 -17.50 -7.33 0.91
C GLY A 213 -18.08 -8.69 1.31
N GLU A 214 -17.37 -9.77 1.00
CA GLU A 214 -17.28 -10.90 1.93
C GLU A 214 -16.09 -10.60 2.88
N ASP A 215 -16.26 -10.85 4.18
CA ASP A 215 -15.28 -10.65 5.28
C ASP A 215 -14.92 -9.19 5.69
N GLY A 216 -15.86 -8.53 6.38
CA GLY A 216 -15.65 -8.27 7.82
C GLY A 216 -14.62 -7.23 8.29
N CYS A 217 -14.45 -6.09 7.63
CA CYS A 217 -13.70 -4.94 8.20
C CYS A 217 -14.41 -3.58 8.01
N GLY A 218 -15.72 -3.53 8.28
CA GLY A 218 -16.45 -2.26 8.37
C GLY A 218 -16.23 -1.62 9.75
N GLY A 219 -15.69 -0.40 9.80
CA GLY A 219 -15.49 0.33 11.05
C GLY A 219 -14.52 1.52 10.99
N GLU A 220 -13.66 1.61 9.97
CA GLU A 220 -12.72 2.73 9.78
C GLU A 220 -13.14 3.57 8.56
N SER A 221 -13.04 4.89 8.67
CA SER A 221 -13.33 5.84 7.59
C SER A 221 -12.21 5.88 6.55
N ASN A 222 -12.57 5.86 5.25
CA ASN A 222 -11.58 5.73 4.17
C ASN A 222 -11.12 7.08 3.60
N TYR A 223 -11.14 8.15 4.40
CA TYR A 223 -10.73 9.48 3.94
C TYR A 223 -9.25 9.52 3.53
N LEU A 224 -9.01 10.07 2.34
CA LEU A 224 -7.74 10.62 1.90
C LEU A 224 -7.70 12.09 2.35
N LEU A 225 -6.83 12.43 3.31
CA LEU A 225 -6.67 13.81 3.81
C LEU A 225 -5.40 14.45 3.26
N CYS A 226 -5.57 15.46 2.41
CA CYS A 226 -4.49 16.33 1.97
C CYS A 226 -4.33 17.52 2.91
N VAL A 227 -3.09 17.80 3.31
CA VAL A 227 -2.71 18.93 4.17
C VAL A 227 -1.67 19.78 3.47
N VAL A 228 -1.93 21.09 3.39
CA VAL A 228 -0.97 22.13 2.99
C VAL A 228 -0.87 23.17 4.09
N ASP A 229 0.31 23.74 4.33
CA ASP A 229 0.45 24.86 5.26
C ASP A 229 1.21 26.05 4.66
N LYS A 230 1.04 27.22 5.27
CA LYS A 230 1.73 28.45 4.90
C LYS A 230 2.04 29.23 6.17
N SER A 231 3.34 29.41 6.44
CA SER A 231 3.77 30.27 7.54
C SER A 231 3.41 31.72 7.26
N VAL A 232 2.80 32.38 8.25
CA VAL A 232 2.44 33.79 8.17
C VAL A 232 3.59 34.61 8.74
N LEU A 233 4.60 34.91 7.92
CA LEU A 233 5.58 35.94 8.26
C LEU A 233 4.95 37.34 8.11
N GLY A 234 4.16 37.74 9.10
CA GLY A 234 3.48 39.04 9.13
C GLY A 234 3.18 39.48 10.56
N GLU A 235 4.03 40.38 11.06
CA GLU A 235 3.95 41.09 12.35
C GLU A 235 3.84 40.25 13.64
N LYS A 236 4.76 40.50 14.59
CA LYS A 236 4.62 40.06 15.99
C LYS A 236 3.53 40.89 16.67
N GLY A 237 2.27 40.65 16.32
CA GLY A 237 1.14 41.50 16.68
C GLY A 237 -0.11 40.70 17.04
N ILE A 238 -0.33 40.52 18.36
CA ILE A 238 -1.63 40.28 19.00
C ILE A 238 -2.28 38.88 18.77
N SER A 239 -2.19 38.26 17.59
CA SER A 239 -2.76 36.92 17.34
C SER A 239 -1.71 35.80 17.48
N GLY A 240 -1.94 34.85 18.39
CA GLY A 240 -1.04 33.72 18.66
C GLY A 240 -1.08 32.57 17.64
N PHE A 241 -1.29 32.88 16.35
CA PHE A 241 -1.36 31.90 15.26
C PHE A 241 -0.16 32.09 14.32
N ASP A 242 0.68 31.06 14.19
CA ASP A 242 1.95 31.15 13.45
C ASP A 242 1.81 30.74 11.97
N VAL A 243 0.77 29.96 11.65
CA VAL A 243 0.60 29.25 10.37
C VAL A 243 -0.88 29.17 9.99
N ARG A 244 -1.18 29.33 8.70
CA ARG A 244 -2.48 28.92 8.12
C ARG A 244 -2.34 27.54 7.50
N VAL A 245 -3.33 26.69 7.71
CA VAL A 245 -3.41 25.32 7.22
C VAL A 245 -4.62 25.21 6.30
N GLY A 246 -4.41 24.72 5.08
CA GLY A 246 -5.46 24.31 4.16
C GLY A 246 -5.57 22.79 4.16
N VAL A 247 -6.80 22.29 4.14
CA VAL A 247 -7.11 20.86 4.22
C VAL A 247 -8.18 20.49 3.20
N VAL A 248 -8.03 19.30 2.61
CA VAL A 248 -9.07 18.65 1.80
C VAL A 248 -9.12 17.18 2.18
N ALA A 249 -10.26 16.71 2.67
CA ALA A 249 -10.53 15.30 2.96
C ALA A 249 -11.50 14.74 1.90
N VAL A 250 -11.16 13.63 1.26
CA VAL A 250 -11.99 12.99 0.24
C VAL A 250 -12.25 11.54 0.62
N GLU A 251 -13.52 11.14 0.70
CA GLU A 251 -13.88 9.72 0.72
C GLU A 251 -14.34 9.30 -0.69
N ILE A 252 -13.52 8.48 -1.33
CA ILE A 252 -13.60 8.22 -2.78
C ILE A 252 -14.77 7.28 -3.10
N SER A 253 -15.17 6.42 -2.16
CA SER A 253 -16.29 5.49 -2.29
C SER A 253 -17.66 6.17 -2.19
N THR A 254 -17.77 7.29 -1.47
CA THR A 254 -19.02 8.04 -1.27
C THR A 254 -19.08 9.32 -2.11
N GLY A 255 -17.93 9.87 -2.50
CA GLY A 255 -17.85 11.18 -3.14
C GLY A 255 -17.95 12.35 -2.15
N ASP A 256 -17.86 12.12 -0.84
CA ASP A 256 -17.81 13.21 0.14
C ASP A 256 -16.46 13.93 0.08
N VAL A 257 -16.50 15.26 -0.07
CA VAL A 257 -15.32 16.11 -0.22
C VAL A 257 -15.41 17.27 0.76
N VAL A 258 -14.68 17.15 1.86
CA VAL A 258 -14.56 18.20 2.87
C VAL A 258 -13.39 19.10 2.54
N TYR A 259 -13.58 20.41 2.57
CA TYR A 259 -12.50 21.37 2.40
C TYR A 259 -12.50 22.43 3.50
N GLY A 260 -11.34 22.99 3.82
CA GLY A 260 -11.25 24.02 4.84
C GLY A 260 -9.92 24.76 4.85
N GLU A 261 -9.93 25.95 5.44
CA GLU A 261 -8.73 26.68 5.84
C GLU A 261 -8.93 27.23 7.25
N PHE A 262 -7.91 27.08 8.09
CA PHE A 262 -7.90 27.62 9.45
C PHE A 262 -6.51 28.12 9.82
N SER A 263 -6.46 29.07 10.76
CA SER A 263 -5.22 29.51 11.40
C SER A 263 -4.96 28.63 12.63
N ASP A 264 -3.73 28.13 12.79
CA ASP A 264 -3.37 27.25 13.90
C ASP A 264 -2.15 27.76 14.67
N ASN A 265 -2.07 27.38 15.93
CA ASN A 265 -1.03 27.78 16.87
C ASN A 265 0.20 26.85 16.76
N PHE A 266 1.27 27.17 17.48
CA PHE A 266 2.51 26.39 17.58
C PHE A 266 2.30 24.88 17.87
N LEU A 267 1.25 24.53 18.63
CA LEU A 267 0.94 23.15 19.04
C LEU A 267 0.12 22.37 18.01
N ARG A 268 -0.42 23.03 16.98
CA ARG A 268 -1.26 22.43 15.92
C ARG A 268 -2.53 21.73 16.44
N SER A 269 -3.13 22.28 17.49
CA SER A 269 -4.29 21.69 18.17
C SER A 269 -5.55 21.59 17.30
N ALA A 270 -5.72 22.47 16.30
CA ALA A 270 -6.87 22.40 15.40
C ALA A 270 -6.66 21.32 14.33
N LEU A 271 -5.44 21.21 13.78
CA LEU A 271 -5.06 20.12 12.89
C LEU A 271 -5.14 18.75 13.59
N GLU A 272 -4.72 18.64 14.85
CA GLU A 272 -4.82 17.41 15.64
C GLU A 272 -6.28 16.96 15.79
N ALA A 273 -7.18 17.88 16.16
CA ALA A 273 -8.61 17.58 16.30
C ALA A 273 -9.23 17.11 14.99
N LEU A 274 -8.83 17.72 13.86
CA LEU A 274 -9.28 17.34 12.52
C LEU A 274 -8.81 15.94 12.11
N VAL A 275 -7.53 15.62 12.36
CA VAL A 275 -6.96 14.31 12.02
C VAL A 275 -7.63 13.20 12.85
N LEU A 276 -7.94 13.48 14.13
CA LEU A 276 -8.71 12.56 14.98
C LEU A 276 -10.16 12.43 14.52
N SER A 277 -10.83 13.53 14.14
CA SER A 277 -12.26 13.48 13.74
C SER A 277 -12.49 12.80 12.40
N PHE A 278 -11.54 12.87 11.46
CA PHE A 278 -11.63 12.19 10.16
C PHE A 278 -10.99 10.81 10.12
N SER A 279 -10.16 10.47 11.11
CA SER A 279 -9.39 9.21 11.19
C SER A 279 -8.93 8.70 9.81
N PRO A 280 -8.14 9.49 9.06
CA PRO A 280 -7.91 9.25 7.64
C PRO A 280 -7.09 7.98 7.39
N ALA A 281 -7.48 7.24 6.36
CA ALA A 281 -6.77 6.05 5.90
C ALA A 281 -5.45 6.37 5.18
N GLU A 282 -5.38 7.54 4.53
CA GLU A 282 -4.22 8.00 3.77
C GLU A 282 -4.02 9.51 3.92
N LEU A 283 -2.78 9.94 4.15
CA LEU A 283 -2.36 11.33 4.34
C LEU A 283 -1.52 11.79 3.14
N LEU A 284 -1.95 12.86 2.49
CA LEU A 284 -1.24 13.49 1.38
C LEU A 284 -0.58 14.80 1.85
N LEU A 285 0.74 14.77 2.00
CA LEU A 285 1.55 15.88 2.50
C LEU A 285 2.01 16.78 1.36
N GLY A 286 1.47 18.00 1.28
CA GLY A 286 1.87 19.00 0.28
C GLY A 286 3.15 19.74 0.71
N ASP A 287 4.32 19.17 0.39
CA ASP A 287 5.62 19.81 0.67
C ASP A 287 5.77 21.10 -0.18
N PRO A 288 6.33 22.20 0.37
CA PRO A 288 6.89 22.32 1.71
C PRO A 288 5.81 22.49 2.80
N LEU A 289 5.99 21.77 3.90
CA LEU A 289 5.23 21.91 5.15
C LEU A 289 6.13 22.37 6.31
N SER A 290 5.54 23.05 7.29
CA SER A 290 6.26 23.42 8.52
C SER A 290 6.64 22.17 9.34
N LYS A 291 7.81 22.21 9.99
CA LYS A 291 8.37 21.05 10.72
C LYS A 291 7.46 20.51 11.83
N GLN A 292 6.62 21.36 12.41
CA GLN A 292 5.63 20.99 13.42
C GLN A 292 4.48 20.18 12.83
N THR A 293 3.90 20.66 11.72
CA THR A 293 2.84 19.97 10.97
C THR A 293 3.33 18.60 10.50
N VAL A 294 4.53 18.53 9.91
CA VAL A 294 5.14 17.26 9.49
C VAL A 294 5.33 16.31 10.67
N LYS A 295 5.81 16.81 11.81
CA LYS A 295 6.00 15.98 13.00
C LYS A 295 4.66 15.41 13.48
N LEU A 296 3.64 16.24 13.68
CA LEU A 296 2.33 15.81 14.18
C LEU A 296 1.69 14.74 13.26
N LEU A 297 1.74 14.95 11.95
CA LEU A 297 1.16 14.02 10.97
C LEU A 297 1.93 12.68 10.90
N LEU A 298 3.25 12.70 11.09
CA LEU A 298 4.06 11.47 11.18
C LEU A 298 3.95 10.77 12.53
N ASP A 299 3.77 11.51 13.63
CA ASP A 299 3.51 10.95 14.96
C ASP A 299 2.13 10.23 14.98
N PHE A 300 1.11 10.81 14.32
CA PHE A 300 -0.18 10.14 14.09
C PHE A 300 -0.06 8.91 13.18
N ALA A 301 0.64 9.05 12.04
CA ALA A 301 0.93 7.95 11.12
C ALA A 301 2.08 7.04 11.58
N GLY A 302 2.27 6.89 12.90
CA GLY A 302 3.35 6.12 13.50
C GLY A 302 3.25 4.61 13.24
N PRO A 303 4.26 3.81 13.64
CA PRO A 303 4.37 2.39 13.26
C PRO A 303 3.26 1.45 13.76
N ALA A 304 2.42 1.91 14.69
CA ALA A 304 1.26 1.17 15.20
C ALA A 304 -0.04 1.56 14.48
N SER A 305 -0.03 2.65 13.71
CA SER A 305 -1.15 3.08 12.87
C SER A 305 -1.10 2.36 11.52
N ASN A 306 -2.27 2.09 10.94
CA ASN A 306 -2.39 1.59 9.56
C ASN A 306 -2.64 2.74 8.57
N VAL A 307 -2.08 3.92 8.84
CA VAL A 307 -2.27 5.15 8.06
C VAL A 307 -1.13 5.29 7.05
N ARG A 308 -1.47 5.36 5.77
CA ARG A 308 -0.49 5.54 4.70
C ARG A 308 -0.11 7.02 4.58
N VAL A 309 1.17 7.33 4.34
CA VAL A 309 1.64 8.70 4.10
C VAL A 309 2.27 8.78 2.72
N GLU A 310 1.86 9.79 1.95
CA GLU A 310 2.41 10.12 0.64
C GLU A 310 2.80 11.61 0.60
N ARG A 311 3.89 11.94 -0.08
CA ARG A 311 4.41 13.32 -0.19
C ARG A 311 4.32 13.78 -1.63
N VAL A 312 3.80 14.99 -1.85
CA VAL A 312 3.70 15.62 -3.16
C VAL A 312 4.23 17.04 -3.08
N SER A 313 5.05 17.44 -4.04
CA SER A 313 5.56 18.81 -4.11
C SER A 313 4.49 19.79 -4.61
N ARG A 314 4.46 20.98 -4.01
CA ARG A 314 3.68 22.17 -4.41
C ARG A 314 4.44 23.09 -5.36
N ASP A 315 5.66 22.77 -5.76
CA ASP A 315 6.51 23.61 -6.64
C ASP A 315 5.85 23.91 -8.01
N CYS A 316 4.85 23.12 -8.40
CA CYS A 316 3.99 23.33 -9.57
C CYS A 316 2.98 24.50 -9.44
N PHE A 317 2.81 25.11 -8.26
CA PHE A 317 1.68 26.01 -7.95
C PHE A 317 2.07 27.42 -7.51
N THR A 318 3.26 27.91 -7.87
CA THR A 318 3.80 29.19 -7.34
C THR A 318 2.88 30.40 -7.54
N ASP A 319 2.15 30.48 -8.67
CA ASP A 319 1.43 31.67 -9.09
C ASP A 319 -0.01 31.37 -9.55
N GLY A 320 -0.84 30.82 -8.65
CA GLY A 320 -2.28 30.60 -8.91
C GLY A 320 -2.63 29.44 -9.85
N GLY A 321 -1.62 28.73 -10.38
CA GLY A 321 -1.80 27.59 -11.28
C GLY A 321 -2.65 26.44 -10.72
N ALA A 322 -2.80 26.33 -9.40
CA ALA A 322 -3.69 25.37 -8.76
C ALA A 322 -5.16 25.55 -9.18
N LEU A 323 -5.67 26.79 -9.18
CA LEU A 323 -7.04 27.05 -9.61
C LEU A 323 -7.21 26.79 -11.11
N ALA A 324 -6.22 27.13 -11.93
CA ALA A 324 -6.24 26.85 -13.36
C ALA A 324 -6.26 25.34 -13.66
N GLU A 325 -5.42 24.53 -12.98
CA GLU A 325 -5.41 23.07 -13.14
C GLU A 325 -6.76 22.46 -12.71
N VAL A 326 -7.33 22.90 -11.59
CA VAL A 326 -8.68 22.47 -11.16
C VAL A 326 -9.73 22.84 -12.23
N MET A 327 -9.77 24.10 -12.68
CA MET A 327 -10.75 24.56 -13.68
C MET A 327 -10.62 23.82 -15.01
N THR A 328 -9.40 23.63 -15.53
CA THR A 328 -9.19 22.89 -16.78
C THR A 328 -9.69 21.44 -16.71
N LEU A 329 -9.70 20.81 -15.53
CA LEU A 329 -10.26 19.47 -15.39
C LEU A 329 -11.79 19.47 -15.43
N TYR A 330 -12.46 20.46 -14.82
CA TYR A 330 -13.91 20.65 -14.99
C TYR A 330 -14.28 21.00 -16.45
N GLU A 331 -13.54 21.90 -17.10
CA GLU A 331 -13.75 22.28 -18.51
C GLU A 331 -13.57 21.09 -19.47
N ASN A 332 -12.52 20.28 -19.29
CA ASN A 332 -12.27 19.10 -20.10
C ASN A 332 -13.37 18.02 -19.96
N MET A 333 -14.11 17.98 -18.84
CA MET A 333 -15.27 17.08 -18.71
C MET A 333 -16.47 17.56 -19.52
N CYS A 334 -16.76 18.87 -19.56
CA CYS A 334 -17.84 19.44 -20.37
C CYS A 334 -17.73 19.14 -21.87
N VAL A 335 -16.50 18.99 -22.39
CA VAL A 335 -16.25 18.74 -23.82
C VAL A 335 -16.24 17.25 -24.18
N ASN A 336 -16.01 16.37 -23.21
CA ASN A 336 -15.85 14.92 -23.43
C ASN A 336 -17.14 14.10 -23.28
N SER A 337 -18.30 14.73 -23.04
CA SER A 337 -19.60 14.11 -23.25
C SER A 337 -19.90 14.06 -24.75
N PRO A 338 -19.91 12.88 -25.40
CA PRO A 338 -20.26 12.79 -26.80
C PRO A 338 -21.72 13.21 -26.96
N SER A 339 -21.98 14.09 -27.93
CA SER A 339 -23.35 14.52 -28.27
C SER A 339 -24.13 13.40 -28.95
N ASP A 340 -24.54 12.40 -28.18
CA ASP A 340 -25.48 11.35 -28.61
C ASP A 340 -26.81 11.49 -27.87
N SER A 341 -27.89 11.22 -28.59
CA SER A 341 -29.18 11.88 -28.35
C SER A 341 -30.06 11.25 -27.25
N MET A 342 -30.81 12.11 -26.55
CA MET A 342 -32.04 11.84 -25.77
C MET A 342 -31.88 11.13 -24.40
N GLN A 343 -31.89 11.89 -23.30
CA GLN A 343 -33.00 11.97 -22.33
C GLN A 343 -32.65 12.71 -21.02
N ASN A 344 -33.26 13.89 -20.81
CA ASN A 344 -33.66 14.56 -19.55
C ASN A 344 -32.72 14.70 -18.32
N ASN A 345 -31.58 14.01 -18.22
CA ASN A 345 -30.67 14.08 -17.06
C ASN A 345 -29.60 15.18 -17.18
N ASP A 346 -29.18 15.53 -18.40
CA ASP A 346 -28.09 16.50 -18.66
C ASP A 346 -28.32 17.89 -18.03
N MET A 347 -29.57 18.32 -17.90
CA MET A 347 -29.92 19.60 -17.28
C MET A 347 -29.68 19.63 -15.77
N THR A 348 -29.70 18.46 -15.12
CA THR A 348 -29.41 18.34 -13.68
C THR A 348 -27.91 18.24 -13.46
N GLU A 349 -27.19 17.45 -14.25
CA GLU A 349 -25.73 17.34 -14.12
C GLU A 349 -25.02 18.66 -14.44
N ASN A 350 -25.36 19.37 -15.52
CA ASN A 350 -24.80 20.70 -15.80
C ASN A 350 -25.06 21.69 -14.66
N ARG A 351 -26.24 21.63 -14.02
CA ARG A 351 -26.59 22.51 -12.91
C ARG A 351 -25.79 22.17 -11.65
N SER A 352 -25.59 20.89 -11.35
CA SER A 352 -24.72 20.44 -10.26
C SER A 352 -23.26 20.82 -10.50
N GLN A 353 -22.73 20.60 -11.71
CA GLN A 353 -21.37 21.00 -12.10
C GLN A 353 -21.17 22.52 -11.97
N GLN A 354 -22.15 23.33 -12.39
CA GLN A 354 -22.08 24.79 -12.26
C GLN A 354 -22.13 25.27 -10.79
N LEU A 355 -22.82 24.53 -9.90
CA LEU A 355 -22.78 24.78 -8.46
C LEU A 355 -21.42 24.41 -7.86
N VAL A 356 -20.87 23.24 -8.22
CA VAL A 356 -19.53 22.77 -7.80
C VAL A 356 -18.44 23.75 -8.24
N ILE A 357 -18.45 24.21 -9.49
CA ILE A 357 -17.51 25.24 -9.98
C ILE A 357 -17.63 26.54 -9.17
N LYS A 358 -18.86 27.00 -8.88
CA LYS A 358 -19.09 28.19 -8.06
C LYS A 358 -18.56 28.02 -6.63
N GLU A 359 -18.66 26.82 -6.06
CA GLU A 359 -18.15 26.51 -4.74
C GLU A 359 -16.62 26.45 -4.71
N VAL A 360 -15.99 25.82 -5.72
CA VAL A 360 -14.53 25.86 -5.95
C VAL A 360 -14.02 27.30 -6.10
N MET A 361 -14.75 28.18 -6.80
CA MET A 361 -14.40 29.61 -6.91
C MET A 361 -14.54 30.39 -5.59
N ASN A 362 -15.29 29.88 -4.62
CA ASN A 362 -15.42 30.46 -3.27
C ASN A 362 -14.45 29.82 -2.25
N MET A 363 -13.71 28.77 -2.64
CA MET A 363 -12.66 28.19 -1.79
C MET A 363 -11.49 29.16 -1.66
N SER A 364 -10.77 29.09 -0.54
CA SER A 364 -9.56 29.89 -0.35
C SER A 364 -8.32 29.25 -0.97
N ASP A 365 -7.30 30.06 -1.24
CA ASP A 365 -6.08 29.66 -1.98
C ASP A 365 -5.42 28.38 -1.46
N LEU A 366 -5.39 28.17 -0.14
CA LEU A 366 -4.79 26.96 0.46
C LEU A 366 -5.69 25.73 0.29
N ALA A 367 -7.01 25.87 0.40
CA ALA A 367 -7.94 24.78 0.14
C ALA A 367 -7.91 24.37 -1.35
N VAL A 368 -7.84 25.33 -2.28
CA VAL A 368 -7.69 25.07 -3.72
C VAL A 368 -6.37 24.36 -4.03
N GLN A 369 -5.26 24.73 -3.36
CA GLN A 369 -3.98 24.03 -3.51
C GLN A 369 -4.03 22.58 -3.02
N ALA A 370 -4.65 22.33 -1.86
CA ALA A 370 -4.87 20.97 -1.36
C ALA A 370 -5.79 20.15 -2.30
N LEU A 371 -6.84 20.77 -2.84
CA LEU A 371 -7.73 20.13 -3.82
C LEU A 371 -6.96 19.76 -5.10
N ALA A 372 -6.14 20.67 -5.64
CA ALA A 372 -5.35 20.43 -6.85
C ALA A 372 -4.32 19.29 -6.66
N LEU A 373 -3.64 19.23 -5.50
CA LEU A 373 -2.78 18.11 -5.14
C LEU A 373 -3.57 16.78 -5.08
N THR A 374 -4.74 16.81 -4.44
CA THR A 374 -5.61 15.64 -4.28
C THR A 374 -6.09 15.11 -5.64
N ILE A 375 -6.55 15.99 -6.53
CA ILE A 375 -6.98 15.60 -7.89
C ILE A 375 -5.82 14.99 -8.66
N ARG A 376 -4.61 15.57 -8.60
CA ARG A 376 -3.44 15.03 -9.30
C ARG A 376 -3.04 13.65 -8.78
N HIS A 377 -3.09 13.44 -7.47
CA HIS A 377 -2.88 12.10 -6.90
C HIS A 377 -3.96 11.12 -7.40
N LEU A 378 -5.25 11.47 -7.31
CA LEU A 378 -6.36 10.62 -7.77
C LEU A 378 -6.34 10.33 -9.29
N LYS A 379 -5.73 11.19 -10.09
CA LYS A 379 -5.51 10.98 -11.53
C LYS A 379 -4.61 9.78 -11.81
N GLU A 380 -3.63 9.48 -10.95
CA GLU A 380 -2.79 8.27 -11.07
C GLU A 380 -3.60 6.97 -10.94
N PHE A 381 -4.75 7.03 -10.27
CA PHE A 381 -5.66 5.90 -10.03
C PHE A 381 -6.85 5.89 -11.00
N GLY A 382 -7.03 6.93 -11.82
CA GLY A 382 -8.19 7.08 -12.71
C GLY A 382 -9.46 7.59 -12.02
N PHE A 383 -9.39 8.06 -10.77
CA PHE A 383 -10.55 8.54 -9.99
C PHE A 383 -10.85 10.05 -10.18
N GLU A 384 -10.17 10.73 -11.10
CA GLU A 384 -10.36 12.17 -11.38
C GLU A 384 -11.83 12.56 -11.66
N ARG A 385 -12.62 11.64 -12.24
CA ARG A 385 -14.05 11.86 -12.53
C ARG A 385 -14.95 11.96 -11.31
N ILE A 386 -14.59 11.33 -10.19
CA ILE A 386 -15.42 11.33 -8.98
C ILE A 386 -15.54 12.76 -8.44
N LEU A 387 -14.42 13.51 -8.47
CA LEU A 387 -14.40 14.90 -8.03
C LEU A 387 -15.18 15.85 -8.96
N CYS A 388 -15.31 15.55 -10.25
CA CYS A 388 -16.01 16.41 -11.20
C CYS A 388 -17.52 16.15 -11.31
N SER A 389 -17.96 14.89 -11.18
CA SER A 389 -19.34 14.48 -11.46
C SER A 389 -20.11 13.98 -10.24
N GLY A 390 -19.43 13.55 -9.17
CA GLY A 390 -20.04 12.93 -7.99
C GLY A 390 -19.69 13.59 -6.65
N ALA A 391 -18.92 14.66 -6.64
CA ALA A 391 -18.48 15.30 -5.40
C ALA A 391 -19.62 16.03 -4.67
N SER A 392 -19.86 15.63 -3.44
CA SER A 392 -20.53 16.46 -2.44
C SER A 392 -19.47 17.33 -1.76
N LEU A 393 -19.26 18.54 -2.28
CA LEU A 393 -18.43 19.55 -1.61
C LEU A 393 -19.10 20.00 -0.31
N ARG A 394 -18.33 20.07 0.79
CA ARG A 394 -18.76 20.69 2.04
C ARG A 394 -17.63 21.43 2.76
N PRO A 395 -17.86 22.64 3.29
CA PRO A 395 -16.89 23.31 4.13
C PRO A 395 -16.76 22.59 5.49
N PHE A 396 -15.54 22.51 6.03
CA PHE A 396 -15.24 21.88 7.32
C PHE A 396 -15.90 22.58 8.52
N SER A 397 -16.12 23.89 8.44
CA SER A 397 -16.69 24.69 9.54
C SER A 397 -18.11 25.15 9.19
N SER A 398 -19.13 24.53 9.81
CA SER A 398 -20.50 25.05 9.79
C SER A 398 -20.84 25.75 11.11
N ASN A 399 -21.73 26.76 11.05
CA ASN A 399 -22.18 27.50 12.24
C ASN A 399 -23.12 26.69 13.15
N THR A 400 -23.34 25.41 12.86
CA THR A 400 -24.33 24.53 13.50
C THR A 400 -23.71 23.35 14.26
N GLU A 401 -22.37 23.25 14.30
CA GLU A 401 -21.65 22.13 14.90
C GLU A 401 -21.02 22.49 16.26
N ILE A 402 -20.90 21.49 17.14
CA ILE A 402 -20.18 21.61 18.41
C ILE A 402 -18.70 21.35 18.15
N THR A 403 -17.85 22.33 18.44
CA THR A 403 -16.39 22.18 18.33
C THR A 403 -15.82 21.39 19.51
N LEU A 404 -15.34 20.19 19.24
CA LEU A 404 -14.62 19.35 20.20
C LEU A 404 -13.10 19.46 19.98
N SER A 405 -12.33 19.62 21.06
CA SER A 405 -10.86 19.66 20.97
C SER A 405 -10.28 18.24 20.88
N ALA A 406 -9.06 18.09 20.38
CA ALA A 406 -8.34 16.81 20.34
C ALA A 406 -8.31 16.10 21.70
N ASN A 407 -7.95 16.84 22.76
CA ASN A 407 -7.98 16.36 24.14
C ASN A 407 -9.39 15.93 24.58
N THR A 408 -10.43 16.65 24.15
CA THR A 408 -11.82 16.31 24.48
C THR A 408 -12.25 15.01 23.80
N LEU A 409 -11.90 14.81 22.53
CA LEU A 409 -12.18 13.57 21.81
C LEU A 409 -11.48 12.38 22.49
N GLN A 410 -10.20 12.50 22.83
CA GLN A 410 -9.44 11.45 23.52
C GLN A 410 -9.88 11.17 24.96
N GLN A 411 -10.50 12.14 25.66
CA GLN A 411 -10.93 12.00 27.06
C GLN A 411 -12.38 11.53 27.21
N LEU A 412 -13.14 11.45 26.11
CA LEU A 412 -14.53 10.96 26.11
C LEU A 412 -14.64 9.47 25.74
N GLU A 413 -13.50 8.81 25.50
CA GLU A 413 -13.35 7.35 25.42
C GLU A 413 -12.79 6.74 26.73
#